data_AF-A0A0P0WJZ9-F1
#
_entry.id   AF-A0A0P0WJZ9-F1
#
_cell.length_a   1.000
_cell.length_b   1.000
_cell.length_c   1.000
_cell.angle_alpha   90.00
_cell.angle_beta   90.00
_cell.angle_gamma   90.00
#
_symmetry.space_group_name_H-M   'P 1'
#
loop_
_entity.id
_entity.type
_entity.pdbx_description
1 polymer ?
#
loop_
_entity_poly.entity_id
_entity_poly.type
_entity_poly.pdbx_seq_one_letter_code
_entity_poly.pdbx_strand_id
1 'polypeptide(L)'
;MREMRRWCSRMSGLVWVVLVCSWTWRIAAAQAPQPPKTDPLEVTLSLTMPAAALNTILGRWGKKASSEWNISGEPCSGLASDKSDWDNYPNINPFIKCDCTFSNNTLCHITRL
;
A
#
# COMPACT_ATOMS: atom_id res chain seq x y z
N MET A 1 -2.75 67.47 19.82
CA MET A 1 -3.90 66.63 19.39
C MET A 1 -3.69 65.82 18.10
N ARG A 2 -2.91 66.28 17.09
CA ARG A 2 -2.68 65.51 15.85
C ARG A 2 -1.89 64.21 16.03
N GLU A 3 -0.98 64.17 17.01
CA GLU A 3 -0.15 62.98 17.26
C GLU A 3 -0.90 61.83 17.93
N MET A 4 -1.82 62.12 18.86
CA MET A 4 -2.67 61.10 19.47
C MET A 4 -3.60 60.43 18.46
N ARG A 5 -4.13 61.18 17.47
CA ARG A 5 -4.91 60.58 16.37
C ARG A 5 -4.06 59.62 15.53
N ARG A 6 -2.79 59.96 15.24
CA ARG A 6 -1.86 59.05 14.53
C ARG A 6 -1.56 57.79 15.33
N TRP A 7 -1.43 57.88 16.66
CA TRP A 7 -1.14 56.73 17.51
C TRP A 7 -2.33 55.77 17.62
N CYS A 8 -3.55 56.29 17.77
CA CYS A 8 -4.78 55.49 17.74
C CYS A 8 -5.01 54.81 16.38
N SER A 9 -4.76 55.51 15.26
CA SER A 9 -4.87 54.89 13.92
C SER A 9 -3.83 53.80 13.68
N ARG A 10 -2.60 53.97 14.20
CA ARG A 10 -1.55 52.94 14.11
C ARG A 10 -1.85 51.71 14.98
N MET A 11 -2.38 51.90 16.20
CA MET A 11 -2.80 50.79 17.06
C MET A 11 -4.00 50.04 16.47
N SER A 12 -4.98 50.76 15.92
CA SER A 12 -6.13 50.14 15.24
C SER A 12 -5.70 49.29 14.05
N GLY A 13 -4.79 49.79 13.22
CA GLY A 13 -4.24 49.03 12.08
C GLY A 13 -3.48 47.76 12.51
N LEU A 14 -2.67 47.84 13.57
CA LEU A 14 -1.94 46.68 14.09
C LEU A 14 -2.89 45.62 14.67
N VAL A 15 -3.93 46.02 15.41
CA VAL A 15 -4.95 45.10 15.93
C VAL A 15 -5.70 44.41 14.79
N TRP A 16 -6.04 45.16 13.73
CA TRP A 16 -6.71 44.60 12.55
C TRP A 16 -5.84 43.58 11.81
N VAL A 17 -4.55 43.87 11.64
CA VAL A 17 -3.59 42.93 11.02
C VAL A 17 -3.45 41.66 11.86
N VAL A 18 -3.33 41.76 13.19
CA VAL A 18 -3.23 40.60 14.08
C VAL A 18 -4.51 39.75 14.03
N LEU A 19 -5.68 40.37 13.99
CA LEU A 19 -6.96 39.66 13.82
C LEU A 19 -6.99 38.91 12.48
N VAL A 20 -6.65 39.55 11.36
CA VAL A 20 -6.60 38.88 10.05
C VAL A 20 -5.59 37.73 10.02
N CYS A 21 -4.38 37.93 10.56
CA CYS A 21 -3.35 36.89 10.62
C CYS A 21 -3.75 35.71 11.52
N SER A 22 -4.51 35.95 12.59
CA SER A 22 -5.02 34.87 13.45
C SER A 22 -6.08 33.99 12.78
N TRP A 23 -6.79 34.53 11.77
CA TRP A 23 -7.81 33.79 11.02
C TRP A 23 -7.21 32.92 9.90
N THR A 24 -6.03 33.27 9.37
CA THR A 24 -5.39 32.52 8.28
C THR A 24 -4.53 31.33 8.76
N TRP A 25 -4.15 31.26 10.04
CA TRP A 25 -3.34 30.17 10.59
C TRP A 25 -4.12 28.92 11.04
N ARG A 26 -5.42 28.83 10.74
CA ARG A 26 -6.24 27.65 11.05
C ARG A 26 -6.41 26.67 9.89
N ILE A 27 -5.79 26.92 8.73
CA ILE A 27 -5.84 26.02 7.56
C ILE A 27 -4.51 25.26 7.44
N ALA A 28 -4.24 24.38 8.39
CA ALA A 28 -3.13 23.43 8.35
C ALA A 28 -3.56 22.06 8.89
N ALA A 29 -4.70 21.56 8.39
CA ALA A 29 -5.01 20.14 8.46
C ALA A 29 -4.57 19.56 7.11
N ALA A 30 -3.32 19.08 7.07
CA ALA A 30 -2.79 18.30 5.97
C ALA A 30 -3.82 17.24 5.56
N GLN A 31 -4.18 17.22 4.28
CA GLN A 31 -4.93 16.13 3.69
C GLN A 31 -4.06 14.87 3.83
N ALA A 32 -4.27 14.11 4.92
CA ALA A 32 -3.75 12.76 5.00
C ALA A 32 -4.25 12.01 3.75
N PRO A 33 -3.39 11.26 3.03
CA PRO A 33 -3.83 10.47 1.90
C PRO A 33 -5.03 9.62 2.32
N GLN A 34 -6.20 9.87 1.71
CA GLN A 34 -7.31 8.96 1.88
C GLN A 34 -6.93 7.64 1.19
N PRO A 35 -7.19 6.48 1.81
CA PRO A 35 -6.93 5.20 1.17
C PRO A 35 -7.68 5.18 -0.17
N PRO A 36 -7.07 4.61 -1.23
CA PRO A 36 -7.70 4.55 -2.53
C PRO A 36 -9.10 3.92 -2.40
N LYS A 37 -10.09 4.55 -3.05
CA LYS A 37 -11.48 4.06 -3.10
C LYS A 37 -11.53 2.88 -4.08
N THR A 38 -10.96 1.78 -3.64
CA THR A 38 -10.90 0.52 -4.37
C THR A 38 -11.92 -0.44 -3.75
N ASP A 39 -12.46 -1.40 -4.51
CA ASP A 39 -13.43 -2.37 -3.99
C ASP A 39 -12.86 -3.00 -2.69
N PRO A 40 -13.68 -3.11 -1.61
CA PRO A 40 -13.24 -3.64 -0.32
C PRO A 40 -12.45 -4.94 -0.43
N LEU A 41 -12.73 -5.77 -1.44
CA LEU A 41 -11.99 -7.00 -1.69
C LEU A 41 -10.54 -6.74 -2.13
N GLU A 42 -10.28 -5.75 -2.98
CA GLU A 42 -8.92 -5.43 -3.46
C GLU A 42 -8.09 -4.74 -2.37
N VAL A 43 -8.72 -3.88 -1.56
CA VAL A 43 -8.06 -3.27 -0.38
C VAL A 43 -7.74 -4.34 0.65
N THR A 44 -8.68 -5.26 0.92
CA THR A 44 -8.42 -6.38 1.83
C THR A 44 -7.35 -7.30 1.26
N LEU A 45 -7.33 -7.56 -0.04
CA LEU A 45 -6.29 -8.36 -0.70
C LEU A 45 -4.91 -7.68 -0.71
N SER A 46 -4.85 -6.36 -0.81
CA SER A 46 -3.57 -5.62 -0.76
C SER A 46 -3.02 -5.41 0.65
N LEU A 47 -3.89 -5.43 1.67
CA LEU A 47 -3.48 -5.43 3.08
C LEU A 47 -3.24 -6.84 3.63
N THR A 48 -3.63 -7.88 2.90
CA THR A 48 -3.37 -9.27 3.28
C THR A 48 -2.18 -9.81 2.51
N MET A 49 -1.55 -10.85 3.07
CA MET A 49 -0.40 -11.53 2.47
C MET A 49 -0.68 -11.86 1.00
N PRO A 50 0.27 -11.64 0.06
CA PRO A 50 0.00 -11.79 -1.38
C PRO A 50 -0.53 -13.19 -1.79
N ALA A 51 -0.21 -14.23 -1.02
CA ALA A 51 -0.75 -15.57 -1.24
C ALA A 51 -2.27 -15.66 -0.99
N ALA A 52 -2.89 -14.75 -0.22
CA ALA A 52 -4.33 -14.75 0.05
C ALA A 52 -5.16 -14.56 -1.24
N ALA A 53 -4.71 -13.67 -2.13
CA ALA A 53 -5.34 -13.49 -3.44
C ALA A 53 -5.28 -14.77 -4.26
N LEU A 54 -4.11 -15.41 -4.31
CA LEU A 54 -3.91 -16.66 -5.03
C LEU A 54 -4.73 -17.80 -4.41
N ASN A 55 -4.76 -17.92 -3.09
CA ASN A 55 -5.58 -18.90 -2.36
C ASN A 55 -7.07 -18.71 -2.64
N THR A 56 -7.53 -17.46 -2.79
CA THR A 56 -8.92 -17.15 -3.15
C THR A 56 -9.26 -17.66 -4.55
N ILE A 57 -8.36 -17.46 -5.53
CA ILE A 57 -8.54 -17.97 -6.90
C ILE A 57 -8.55 -19.50 -6.91
N LEU A 58 -7.58 -20.14 -6.24
CA LEU A 58 -7.54 -21.60 -6.12
C LEU A 58 -8.80 -22.16 -5.47
N GLY A 59 -9.32 -21.49 -4.44
CA GLY A 59 -10.58 -21.85 -3.78
C GLY A 59 -11.77 -21.82 -4.74
N ARG A 60 -11.84 -20.83 -5.64
CA ARG A 60 -12.87 -20.77 -6.70
C ARG A 60 -12.77 -21.92 -7.71
N TRP A 61 -11.58 -22.51 -7.86
CA TRP A 61 -11.35 -23.69 -8.71
C TRP A 61 -11.47 -25.02 -7.93
N GLY A 62 -11.87 -24.99 -6.65
CA GLY A 62 -11.94 -26.19 -5.81
C GLY A 62 -10.56 -26.78 -5.46
N LYS A 63 -9.52 -25.96 -5.48
CA LYS A 63 -8.14 -26.33 -5.14
C LYS A 63 -7.72 -25.69 -3.82
N LYS A 64 -6.78 -26.35 -3.13
CA LYS A 64 -6.14 -25.84 -1.92
C LYS A 64 -4.64 -25.69 -2.19
N ALA A 65 -4.06 -24.55 -1.83
CA ALA A 65 -2.63 -24.33 -1.98
C ALA A 65 -1.80 -25.39 -1.24
N SER A 66 -0.69 -25.77 -1.85
CA SER A 66 0.29 -26.66 -1.23
C SER A 66 1.09 -25.93 -0.15
N SER A 67 1.33 -26.60 0.97
CA SER A 67 2.26 -26.14 2.01
C SER A 67 3.71 -26.05 1.52
N GLU A 68 4.02 -26.60 0.35
CA GLU A 68 5.37 -26.59 -0.23
C GLU A 68 5.78 -25.22 -0.81
N TRP A 69 4.80 -24.37 -1.16
CA TRP A 69 5.07 -23.02 -1.65
C TRP A 69 4.33 -21.93 -0.85
N ASN A 70 3.18 -22.24 -0.25
CA ASN A 70 2.43 -21.28 0.55
C ASN A 70 2.84 -21.37 2.03
N ILE A 71 4.11 -21.05 2.31
CA ILE A 71 4.71 -21.23 3.65
C ILE A 71 4.55 -19.95 4.48
N SER A 72 4.94 -18.79 3.92
CA SER A 72 5.01 -17.52 4.64
C SER A 72 3.81 -16.60 4.39
N GLY A 73 2.87 -17.00 3.52
CA GLY A 73 1.91 -16.09 2.92
C GLY A 73 2.46 -15.31 1.72
N GLU A 74 3.73 -15.51 1.35
CA GLU A 74 4.31 -15.01 0.11
C GLU A 74 4.28 -16.12 -0.95
N PRO A 75 3.70 -15.90 -2.14
CA PRO A 75 3.53 -16.96 -3.14
C PRO A 75 4.87 -17.49 -3.65
N CYS A 76 5.87 -16.62 -3.86
CA CYS A 76 7.19 -17.01 -4.33
C CYS A 76 8.13 -17.39 -3.18
N SER A 77 7.68 -18.28 -2.31
CA SER A 77 8.48 -18.88 -1.24
C SER A 77 8.57 -20.41 -1.37
N GLY A 78 9.51 -21.02 -0.65
CA GLY A 78 9.71 -22.47 -0.69
C GLY A 78 10.01 -23.00 -2.09
N LEU A 79 9.36 -24.11 -2.47
CA LEU A 79 9.58 -24.76 -3.76
C LEU A 79 9.18 -23.90 -4.96
N ALA A 80 8.29 -22.90 -4.79
CA ALA A 80 7.93 -22.01 -5.89
C ALA A 80 9.12 -21.18 -6.40
N SER A 81 10.05 -20.81 -5.50
CA SER A 81 11.27 -20.07 -5.81
C SER A 81 12.48 -20.96 -6.13
N ASP A 82 12.34 -22.28 -6.03
CA ASP A 82 13.44 -23.20 -6.29
C ASP A 82 13.92 -23.11 -7.75
N LYS A 83 15.19 -23.47 -8.02
CA LYS A 83 15.77 -23.39 -9.38
C LYS A 83 15.55 -24.64 -10.25
N SER A 84 15.05 -25.72 -9.66
CA SER A 84 14.76 -26.98 -10.35
C SER A 84 13.66 -26.81 -11.39
N ASP A 85 13.69 -27.63 -12.42
CA ASP A 85 12.63 -27.65 -13.42
C ASP A 85 11.27 -27.96 -12.82
N TRP A 86 10.22 -27.40 -13.41
CA TRP A 86 8.82 -27.62 -13.02
C TRP A 86 8.47 -29.11 -12.92
N ASP A 87 8.99 -29.90 -13.84
CA ASP A 87 8.68 -31.33 -13.97
C ASP A 87 9.25 -32.18 -12.81
N ASN A 88 10.12 -31.61 -11.98
CA ASN A 88 10.66 -32.28 -10.78
C ASN A 88 9.62 -32.36 -9.64
N TYR A 89 8.46 -31.70 -9.76
CA TYR A 89 7.42 -31.64 -8.74
C TYR A 89 6.06 -32.21 -9.20
N PRO A 90 6.00 -33.43 -9.79
CA PRO A 90 4.79 -33.94 -10.43
C PRO A 90 3.64 -34.22 -9.44
N ASN A 91 3.96 -34.38 -8.15
CA ASN A 91 3.00 -34.74 -7.11
C ASN A 91 2.49 -33.53 -6.30
N ILE A 92 2.93 -32.32 -6.64
CA ILE A 92 2.48 -31.10 -5.98
C ILE A 92 1.41 -30.45 -6.86
N ASN A 93 0.15 -30.47 -6.42
CA ASN A 93 -0.96 -29.87 -7.17
C ASN A 93 -1.93 -29.16 -6.22
N PRO A 94 -2.15 -27.84 -6.38
CA PRO A 94 -1.51 -26.95 -7.35
C PRO A 94 -0.07 -26.62 -6.94
N PHE A 95 0.83 -26.65 -7.91
CA PHE A 95 2.17 -26.10 -7.76
C PHE A 95 2.22 -24.75 -8.46
N ILE A 96 3.07 -23.84 -8.01
CA ILE A 96 3.33 -22.60 -8.72
C ILE A 96 4.83 -22.45 -8.91
N LYS A 97 5.23 -21.79 -9.98
CA LYS A 97 6.64 -21.49 -10.26
C LYS A 97 6.84 -20.01 -10.31
N CYS A 98 7.89 -19.56 -9.66
CA CYS A 98 8.34 -18.19 -9.76
C CYS A 98 9.67 -18.11 -10.50
N ASP A 99 9.81 -17.10 -11.34
CA ASP A 99 11.08 -16.61 -11.85
C ASP A 99 11.46 -15.35 -11.08
N CYS A 100 12.51 -15.47 -10.26
CA CYS A 100 13.06 -14.41 -9.43
C CYS A 100 14.34 -13.82 -10.01
N THR A 101 14.55 -13.89 -11.33
CA THR A 101 15.71 -13.27 -12.00
C THR A 101 15.46 -11.83 -12.41
N PHE A 102 14.22 -11.34 -12.29
CA PHE A 102 13.83 -9.99 -12.68
C PHE A 102 14.43 -8.94 -11.73
N SER A 103 14.78 -7.78 -12.31
CA SER A 103 15.30 -6.61 -11.59
C SER A 103 16.45 -6.93 -10.63
N ASN A 104 17.52 -7.59 -11.11
CA ASN A 104 18.66 -8.00 -10.26
C ASN A 104 18.22 -8.81 -9.02
N ASN A 105 17.31 -9.76 -9.22
CA ASN A 105 16.79 -10.67 -8.18
C ASN A 105 15.92 -10.01 -7.09
N THR A 106 15.42 -8.80 -7.32
CA THR A 106 14.51 -8.13 -6.36
C THR A 106 13.03 -8.31 -6.67
N LEU A 107 12.70 -8.84 -7.85
CA LEU A 107 11.32 -9.06 -8.28
C LEU A 107 11.13 -10.51 -8.73
N CYS A 108 10.07 -11.14 -8.23
CA CYS A 108 9.66 -12.48 -8.62
C CYS A 108 8.35 -12.43 -9.38
N HIS A 109 8.26 -13.16 -10.49
CA HIS A 109 7.03 -13.34 -11.25
C HIS A 109 6.58 -14.79 -11.22
N ILE A 110 5.30 -15.03 -10.96
CA ILE A 110 4.72 -16.36 -11.18
C ILE A 110 4.71 -16.63 -12.69
N THR A 111 5.36 -17.70 -13.11
CA THR A 111 5.48 -18.12 -14.52
C THR A 111 4.63 -19.34 -14.85
N ARG A 112 4.20 -20.12 -13.84
CA ARG A 112 3.35 -21.31 -13.99
C ARG A 112 2.42 -21.51 -12.78
N LEU A 113 1.26 -22.13 -13.01
CA LEU A 113 0.16 -22.43 -12.06
C LEU A 113 -0.40 -23.84 -12.32
#